data_AF-A0A7W7P3L9-F1
#
_entry.id   AF-A0A7W7P3L9-F1
#
_cell.length_a   1.000
_cell.length_b   1.000
_cell.length_c   1.000
_cell.angle_alpha   90.00
_cell.angle_beta   90.00
_cell.angle_gamma   90.00
#
_symmetry.space_group_name_H-M   'P 1'
#
loop_
_entity.id
_entity.type
_entity.pdbx_description
1 polymer ?
#
loop_
_entity_poly.entity_id
_entity_poly.type
_entity_poly.pdbx_seq_one_letter_code
_entity_poly.pdbx_strand_id
1 'polypeptide(L)'
;MGLDDREWMRRESSERQREGRARKRPRTFRWNALHLLGGMVLLAVLALTWPSLRSLVDRLLASEPVEESIPIAEDPRTLPAPPPEVAHRQTAPEASSRRTLRDCLHGRNAIDEEVIRCQNGGELPRARASQKPAEPQGMVSQEYLARFQAERDRRIARQGRTQNHTQERNSQWIKSWDGGSSYLAEWVAINNVIDGGSVCRNQGWGSVEYRECRKGAKVHFREQCRAWTARAGKDRSDWSYQMKERYCTAESSFSPMG
;
A
#
# COMPACT_ATOMS: atom_id res chain seq x y z
N MET A 1 32.65 16.45 -3.37
CA MET A 1 31.53 17.13 -2.69
C MET A 1 32.14 18.10 -1.70
N GLY A 2 32.01 19.39 -2.00
CA GLY A 2 32.96 20.43 -1.65
C GLY A 2 32.97 20.83 -0.17
N LEU A 3 34.16 21.16 0.31
CA LEU A 3 34.38 21.81 1.62
C LEU A 3 33.55 23.11 1.75
N ASP A 4 33.25 23.78 0.63
CA ASP A 4 32.46 25.02 0.57
C ASP A 4 31.02 24.88 1.09
N ASP A 5 30.32 23.78 0.82
CA ASP A 5 28.93 23.62 1.28
C ASP A 5 28.84 23.50 2.81
N ARG A 6 29.84 22.85 3.42
CA ARG A 6 29.94 22.73 4.89
C ARG A 6 30.29 24.07 5.53
N GLU A 7 31.15 24.86 4.90
CA GLU A 7 31.52 26.18 5.41
C GLU A 7 30.40 27.20 5.24
N TRP A 8 29.70 27.16 4.10
CA TRP A 8 28.53 27.99 3.86
C TRP A 8 27.42 27.70 4.88
N MET A 9 27.07 26.42 5.09
CA MET A 9 26.08 26.04 6.11
C MET A 9 26.51 26.41 7.54
N ARG A 10 27.81 26.34 7.85
CA ARG A 10 28.35 26.73 9.16
C ARG A 10 28.24 28.25 9.36
N ARG A 11 28.61 29.04 8.36
CA ARG A 11 28.53 30.52 8.39
C ARG A 11 27.09 30.99 8.50
N GLU A 12 26.20 30.46 7.69
CA GLU A 12 24.76 30.75 7.70
C GLU A 12 24.09 30.38 9.05
N SER A 13 24.45 29.23 9.62
CA SER A 13 23.95 28.83 10.95
C SER A 13 24.42 29.75 12.06
N SER A 14 25.63 30.31 11.94
CA SER A 14 26.21 31.20 12.94
C SER A 14 25.58 32.59 12.91
N GLU A 15 25.22 33.09 11.73
CA GLU A 15 24.49 34.35 11.57
C GLU A 15 23.07 34.23 12.14
N ARG A 16 22.36 33.14 11.83
CA ARG A 16 21.02 32.91 12.39
C ARG A 16 21.02 32.66 13.89
N GLN A 17 22.08 32.07 14.45
CA GLN A 17 22.22 31.92 15.91
C GLN A 17 22.44 33.28 16.60
N ARG A 18 23.09 34.24 15.93
CA ARG A 18 23.22 35.63 16.40
C ARG A 18 21.88 36.38 16.32
N GLU A 19 21.14 36.23 15.23
CA GLU A 19 19.79 36.81 15.09
C GLU A 19 18.78 36.22 16.08
N GLY A 20 18.85 34.90 16.32
CA GLY A 20 18.02 34.21 17.31
C GLY A 20 18.33 34.61 18.76
N ARG A 21 19.59 35.00 19.08
CA ARG A 21 19.95 35.57 20.38
C ARG A 21 19.46 37.01 20.54
N ALA A 22 19.48 37.81 19.47
CA ALA A 22 18.98 39.19 19.51
C ALA A 22 17.48 39.27 19.83
N ARG A 23 16.69 38.25 19.50
CA ARG A 23 15.24 38.18 19.79
C ARG A 23 14.87 37.57 21.15
N LYS A 24 15.81 37.02 21.92
CA LYS A 24 15.53 36.47 23.25
C LYS A 24 15.86 37.47 24.37
N ARG A 25 15.15 38.60 24.40
CA ARG A 25 14.86 39.25 25.69
C ARG A 25 13.81 38.38 26.41
N PRO A 26 14.01 37.98 27.67
CA PRO A 26 12.98 37.28 28.41
C PRO A 26 11.82 38.25 28.64
N ARG A 27 10.74 38.10 27.87
CA ARG A 27 9.44 38.62 28.28
C ARG A 27 9.02 37.78 29.48
N THR A 28 9.17 38.35 30.67
CA THR A 28 8.57 37.84 31.90
C THR A 28 7.10 37.55 31.62
N PHE A 29 6.75 36.27 31.62
CA PHE A 29 5.41 35.76 31.37
C PHE A 29 4.55 36.11 32.59
N ARG A 30 4.01 37.34 32.59
CA ARG A 30 2.98 37.75 33.55
C ARG A 30 1.70 37.01 33.15
N TRP A 31 1.38 35.92 33.85
CA TRP A 31 0.04 35.34 33.80
C TRP A 31 -0.95 36.42 34.22
N ASN A 32 -1.72 36.94 33.27
CA ASN A 32 -2.85 37.82 33.56
C ASN A 32 -3.85 37.01 34.38
N ALA A 33 -4.11 37.43 35.62
CA ALA A 33 -5.10 36.84 36.53
C ALA A 33 -6.49 36.66 35.89
N LEU A 34 -6.79 37.40 34.83
CA LEU A 34 -7.98 37.27 34.00
C LEU A 34 -8.15 35.87 33.36
N HIS A 35 -7.05 35.21 32.93
CA HIS A 35 -7.14 33.88 32.32
C HIS A 35 -7.40 32.77 33.33
N LEU A 36 -6.89 32.92 34.56
CA LEU A 36 -7.16 31.97 35.65
C LEU A 36 -8.62 32.06 36.09
N LEU A 37 -9.16 33.28 36.22
CA LEU A 37 -10.58 33.48 36.53
C LEU A 37 -11.48 33.00 35.38
N GLY A 38 -11.13 33.31 34.13
CA GLY A 38 -11.87 32.83 32.96
C GLY A 38 -11.89 31.30 32.84
N GLY A 39 -10.75 30.65 33.10
CA GLY A 39 -10.66 29.19 33.11
C GLY A 39 -11.49 28.53 34.21
N MET A 40 -11.50 29.11 35.42
CA MET A 40 -12.30 28.61 36.54
C MET A 40 -13.80 28.73 36.29
N VAL A 41 -14.26 29.84 35.68
CA VAL A 41 -15.67 30.01 35.30
C VAL A 41 -16.08 29.00 34.23
N LEU A 42 -15.25 28.77 33.22
CA LEU A 42 -15.53 27.78 32.17
C LEU A 42 -15.64 26.35 32.74
N LEU A 43 -14.72 25.97 33.65
CA LEU A 43 -14.75 24.67 34.32
C LEU A 43 -15.98 24.50 35.21
N ALA A 44 -16.40 25.55 35.92
CA ALA A 44 -17.61 25.52 36.74
C ALA A 44 -18.88 25.34 35.87
N VAL A 45 -18.98 26.05 34.73
CA VAL A 45 -20.10 25.91 33.79
C VAL A 45 -20.12 24.50 33.18
N LEU A 46 -18.97 23.96 32.79
CA LEU A 46 -18.86 22.58 32.28
C LEU A 46 -19.27 21.55 33.35
N ALA A 47 -18.84 21.73 34.60
CA ALA A 47 -19.22 20.83 35.69
C ALA A 47 -20.72 20.88 36.01
N LEU A 48 -21.34 22.07 35.95
CA LEU A 48 -22.77 22.25 36.21
C LEU A 48 -23.65 21.74 35.07
N THR A 49 -23.18 21.80 33.82
CA THR A 49 -23.92 21.34 32.63
C THR A 49 -23.68 19.87 32.30
N TRP A 50 -22.64 19.25 32.87
CA TRP A 50 -22.29 17.83 32.68
C TRP A 50 -23.43 16.84 33.00
N PRO A 51 -24.22 17.00 34.09
CA PRO A 51 -25.31 16.07 34.39
C PRO A 51 -26.42 16.11 33.33
N SER A 52 -26.72 17.30 32.80
CA SER A 52 -27.73 17.49 31.75
C SER A 52 -27.26 16.93 30.40
N LEU A 53 -25.99 17.13 30.05
CA LEU A 53 -25.36 16.52 28.87
C LEU A 53 -25.37 14.99 28.93
N ARG A 54 -25.04 14.42 30.10
CA ARG A 54 -25.03 12.97 30.30
C ARG A 54 -26.42 12.36 30.14
N SER A 55 -27.45 12.99 30.71
CA SER A 55 -28.85 12.56 30.54
C SER A 55 -29.33 12.63 29.09
N LEU A 56 -28.79 13.53 28.28
CA LEU A 56 -29.12 13.66 26.86
C LEU A 56 -28.47 12.56 26.02
N VAL A 57 -27.22 12.23 26.34
CA VAL A 57 -26.49 11.11 25.72
C VAL A 57 -27.11 9.76 26.07
N ASP A 58 -27.52 9.56 27.32
CA ASP A 58 -28.19 8.32 27.75
C ASP A 58 -29.55 8.13 27.05
N ARG A 59 -30.26 9.23 26.71
CA ARG A 59 -31.49 9.17 25.91
C ARG A 59 -31.25 8.86 24.43
N LEU A 60 -30.09 9.24 23.88
CA LEU A 60 -29.73 8.96 22.49
C LEU A 60 -29.16 7.53 22.32
N LEU A 61 -28.53 6.98 23.35
CA LEU A 61 -28.07 5.58 23.33
C LEU A 61 -29.18 4.56 23.62
N ALA A 62 -30.31 4.99 24.18
CA ALA A 62 -31.44 4.13 24.54
C ALA A 62 -32.45 3.88 23.39
N SER A 63 -32.19 4.35 22.17
CA SER A 63 -32.95 3.91 21.00
C SER A 63 -32.50 2.49 20.60
N GLU A 64 -33.35 1.51 20.87
CA GLU A 64 -33.19 0.11 20.47
C GLU A 64 -32.89 -0.06 18.97
N PRO A 65 -32.20 -1.15 18.58
CA PRO A 65 -32.08 -1.53 17.18
C PRO A 65 -33.42 -2.12 16.72
N VAL A 66 -34.12 -1.38 15.86
CA VAL A 66 -35.23 -1.91 15.08
C VAL A 66 -34.68 -2.95 14.10
N GLU A 67 -35.11 -4.18 14.32
CA GLU A 67 -35.05 -5.30 13.39
C GLU A 67 -35.85 -4.94 12.13
N GLU A 68 -35.18 -4.76 10.99
CA GLU A 68 -35.82 -4.62 9.69
C GLU A 68 -35.12 -5.53 8.66
N SER A 69 -35.70 -6.72 8.52
CA SER A 69 -35.53 -7.64 7.40
C SER A 69 -36.29 -7.12 6.18
N ILE A 70 -35.71 -7.22 4.97
CA ILE A 70 -36.43 -7.55 3.70
C ILE A 70 -35.42 -7.89 2.58
N PRO A 71 -35.79 -8.73 1.58
CA PRO A 71 -34.88 -9.51 0.74
C PRO A 71 -34.94 -9.16 -0.77
N ILE A 72 -34.20 -9.97 -1.56
CA ILE A 72 -34.34 -10.24 -3.01
C ILE A 72 -33.66 -9.27 -3.99
N ALA A 73 -32.71 -9.78 -4.79
CA ALA A 73 -32.83 -9.84 -6.26
C ALA A 73 -31.63 -10.56 -6.90
N GLU A 74 -31.98 -11.46 -7.81
CA GLU A 74 -31.15 -12.34 -8.63
C GLU A 74 -30.80 -11.67 -9.97
N ASP A 75 -29.63 -12.06 -10.51
CA ASP A 75 -29.33 -12.21 -11.95
C ASP A 75 -28.73 -11.02 -12.76
N PRO A 76 -28.19 -11.22 -13.99
CA PRO A 76 -26.75 -11.36 -14.24
C PRO A 76 -26.26 -10.55 -15.47
N ARG A 77 -25.04 -10.00 -15.52
CA ARG A 77 -24.46 -9.52 -16.80
C ARG A 77 -22.96 -9.77 -16.85
N THR A 78 -22.51 -10.69 -17.72
CA THR A 78 -22.07 -10.44 -19.12
C THR A 78 -20.57 -10.14 -19.17
N LEU A 79 -19.77 -11.12 -19.58
CA LEU A 79 -18.39 -10.91 -20.03
C LEU A 79 -18.31 -11.03 -21.57
N PRO A 80 -17.48 -10.21 -22.24
CA PRO A 80 -17.43 -10.11 -23.70
C PRO A 80 -16.50 -11.15 -24.34
N ALA A 81 -16.81 -11.51 -25.59
CA ALA A 81 -16.04 -12.41 -26.44
C ALA A 81 -14.84 -11.73 -27.14
N PRO A 82 -13.76 -12.47 -27.44
CA PRO A 82 -12.75 -12.08 -28.43
C PRO A 82 -12.94 -12.75 -29.82
N PRO A 83 -12.31 -12.20 -30.89
CA PRO A 83 -12.65 -12.41 -32.31
C PRO A 83 -11.90 -13.59 -32.99
N PRO A 84 -12.18 -13.91 -34.29
CA PRO A 84 -11.94 -15.23 -34.86
C PRO A 84 -10.55 -15.36 -35.51
N GLU A 85 -9.96 -16.55 -35.41
CA GLU A 85 -8.75 -16.92 -36.16
C GLU A 85 -8.95 -18.22 -36.94
N VAL A 86 -8.48 -18.17 -38.17
CA VAL A 86 -8.75 -19.03 -39.31
C VAL A 86 -8.09 -20.40 -39.15
N ALA A 87 -8.85 -21.49 -39.28
CA ALA A 87 -8.29 -22.83 -39.42
C ALA A 87 -8.46 -23.34 -40.86
N HIS A 88 -7.31 -23.55 -41.50
CA HIS A 88 -7.19 -24.14 -42.83
C HIS A 88 -7.74 -25.57 -42.89
N ARG A 89 -8.45 -25.80 -43.99
CA ARG A 89 -8.90 -27.08 -44.54
C ARG A 89 -7.70 -28.01 -44.80
N GLN A 90 -7.74 -29.22 -44.26
CA GLN A 90 -6.99 -30.35 -44.79
C GLN A 90 -7.94 -31.52 -45.03
N THR A 91 -7.87 -32.01 -46.26
CA THR A 91 -8.68 -33.06 -46.87
C THR A 91 -7.99 -34.41 -46.66
N ALA A 92 -8.73 -35.44 -46.21
CA ALA A 92 -8.59 -36.86 -46.57
C ALA A 92 -9.53 -37.73 -45.70
N PRO A 93 -9.83 -38.99 -46.05
CA PRO A 93 -10.30 -39.53 -47.33
C PRO A 93 -11.73 -40.13 -47.19
N GLU A 94 -12.32 -40.52 -48.31
CA GLU A 94 -13.61 -41.21 -48.42
C GLU A 94 -13.81 -42.36 -47.41
N ALA A 95 -14.83 -42.23 -46.56
CA ALA A 95 -15.55 -43.34 -45.94
C ALA A 95 -17.01 -43.24 -46.40
N SER A 96 -17.31 -43.92 -47.51
CA SER A 96 -18.54 -43.85 -48.31
C SER A 96 -19.79 -44.47 -47.64
N SER A 97 -20.07 -44.16 -46.38
CA SER A 97 -21.38 -44.46 -45.79
C SER A 97 -21.83 -43.54 -44.64
N ARG A 98 -21.02 -42.55 -44.25
CA ARG A 98 -21.44 -41.59 -43.22
C ARG A 98 -22.37 -40.53 -43.81
N ARG A 99 -23.62 -40.49 -43.34
CA ARG A 99 -24.54 -39.38 -43.62
C ARG A 99 -23.99 -38.09 -43.02
N THR A 100 -24.27 -36.95 -43.65
CA THR A 100 -23.78 -35.68 -43.12
C THR A 100 -24.49 -35.39 -41.79
N LEU A 101 -23.79 -34.77 -40.83
CA LEU A 101 -24.36 -34.44 -39.53
C LEU A 101 -25.62 -33.57 -39.67
N ARG A 102 -25.65 -32.68 -40.67
CA ARG A 102 -26.82 -31.84 -40.99
C ARG A 102 -28.05 -32.65 -41.38
N ASP A 103 -27.89 -33.73 -42.13
CA ASP A 103 -29.02 -34.58 -42.55
C ASP A 103 -29.64 -35.34 -41.36
N CYS A 104 -28.84 -35.68 -40.36
CA CYS A 104 -29.29 -36.38 -39.16
C CYS A 104 -29.83 -35.44 -38.07
N LEU A 105 -29.49 -34.15 -38.10
CA LEU A 105 -29.86 -33.21 -37.04
C LEU A 105 -31.31 -32.74 -37.09
N HIS A 106 -32.08 -32.97 -38.16
CA HIS A 106 -33.53 -32.63 -38.27
C HIS A 106 -33.95 -31.28 -37.64
N GLY A 107 -33.09 -30.25 -37.67
CA GLY A 107 -33.36 -28.92 -37.08
C GLY A 107 -33.14 -28.79 -35.57
N ARG A 108 -32.60 -29.81 -34.89
CA ARG A 108 -32.20 -29.77 -33.48
C ARG A 108 -30.73 -29.35 -33.34
N ASN A 109 -30.38 -28.76 -32.20
CA ASN A 109 -29.00 -28.35 -31.86
C ASN A 109 -28.31 -29.29 -30.86
N ALA A 110 -28.99 -30.36 -30.43
CA ALA A 110 -28.44 -31.35 -29.51
C ALA A 110 -28.03 -32.60 -30.30
N ILE A 111 -26.84 -33.12 -30.02
CA ILE A 111 -26.37 -34.40 -30.56
C ILE A 111 -26.80 -35.48 -29.56
N ASP A 112 -27.85 -36.21 -29.92
CA ASP A 112 -28.38 -37.34 -29.17
C ASP A 112 -27.93 -38.67 -29.80
N GLU A 113 -28.28 -39.78 -29.15
CA GLU A 113 -27.88 -41.11 -29.57
C GLU A 113 -28.50 -41.49 -30.93
N GLU A 114 -29.68 -40.97 -31.27
CA GLU A 114 -30.28 -41.18 -32.58
C GLU A 114 -29.54 -40.45 -33.72
N VAL A 115 -29.02 -39.25 -33.47
CA VAL A 115 -28.17 -38.53 -34.43
C VAL A 115 -26.87 -39.31 -34.69
N ILE A 116 -26.25 -39.86 -33.64
CA ILE A 116 -25.05 -40.69 -33.74
C ILE A 116 -25.33 -41.96 -34.54
N ARG A 117 -26.48 -42.61 -34.29
CA ARG A 117 -26.89 -43.82 -35.00
C ARG A 117 -27.22 -43.55 -36.47
N CYS A 118 -27.90 -42.43 -36.76
CA CYS A 118 -28.20 -41.98 -38.12
C CYS A 118 -26.93 -41.72 -38.94
N GLN A 119 -25.95 -41.05 -38.33
CA GLN A 119 -24.69 -40.73 -38.99
C GLN A 119 -23.89 -41.99 -39.34
N ASN A 120 -23.97 -43.01 -38.50
CA ASN A 120 -23.20 -44.26 -38.63
C ASN A 120 -24.01 -45.42 -39.26
N GLY A 121 -25.17 -45.15 -39.87
CA GLY A 121 -25.90 -46.14 -40.66
C GLY A 121 -26.74 -47.16 -39.85
N GLY A 122 -27.12 -46.83 -38.61
CA GLY A 122 -28.04 -47.66 -37.81
C GLY A 122 -27.38 -48.38 -36.62
N GLU A 123 -26.06 -48.44 -36.56
CA GLU A 123 -25.33 -49.12 -35.48
C GLU A 123 -24.47 -48.12 -34.69
N LEU A 124 -24.50 -48.22 -33.36
CA LEU A 124 -23.64 -47.41 -32.50
C LEU A 124 -22.20 -47.92 -32.62
N PRO A 125 -21.19 -47.04 -32.63
CA PRO A 125 -19.80 -47.46 -32.62
C PRO A 125 -19.56 -48.39 -31.42
N ARG A 126 -19.40 -49.68 -31.68
CA ARG A 126 -19.02 -50.64 -30.65
C ARG A 126 -17.61 -50.27 -30.21
N ALA A 127 -17.49 -49.70 -29.00
CA ALA A 127 -16.18 -49.52 -28.39
C ALA A 127 -15.50 -50.88 -28.38
N ARG A 128 -14.41 -51.04 -29.13
CA ARG A 128 -13.63 -52.27 -29.09
C ARG A 128 -13.20 -52.43 -27.63
N ALA A 129 -13.75 -53.43 -26.95
CA ALA A 129 -13.24 -53.90 -25.67
C ALA A 129 -11.87 -54.53 -25.96
N SER A 130 -10.85 -53.70 -26.06
CA SER A 130 -9.47 -54.13 -26.23
C SER A 130 -8.63 -53.41 -25.19
N GLN A 131 -8.25 -54.20 -24.19
CA GLN A 131 -7.05 -54.09 -23.38
C GLN A 131 -6.96 -52.84 -22.50
N LYS A 132 -7.09 -53.09 -21.19
CA LYS A 132 -6.58 -52.32 -20.04
C LYS A 132 -6.40 -50.82 -20.33
N PRO A 133 -7.23 -49.91 -19.79
CA PRO A 133 -7.10 -48.48 -20.09
C PRO A 133 -5.66 -48.08 -19.82
N ALA A 134 -4.93 -47.76 -20.89
CA ALA A 134 -3.63 -47.16 -20.78
C ALA A 134 -3.86 -45.88 -20.00
N GLU A 135 -3.31 -45.83 -18.79
CA GLU A 135 -3.35 -44.65 -17.96
C GLU A 135 -2.93 -43.47 -18.83
N PRO A 136 -3.71 -42.37 -18.86
CA PRO A 136 -3.42 -41.25 -19.75
C PRO A 136 -2.05 -40.69 -19.37
N GLN A 137 -1.02 -41.12 -20.09
CA GLN A 137 0.32 -40.58 -19.96
C GLN A 137 0.23 -39.16 -20.50
N GLY A 138 0.13 -38.18 -19.59
CA GLY A 138 0.23 -36.78 -19.96
C GLY A 138 1.48 -36.57 -20.82
N MET A 139 1.42 -35.64 -21.77
CA MET A 139 2.49 -35.37 -22.75
C MET A 139 3.83 -34.90 -22.14
N VAL A 140 3.96 -34.97 -20.81
CA VAL A 140 5.05 -34.42 -20.02
C VAL A 140 5.49 -35.48 -19.02
N SER A 141 6.80 -35.76 -19.00
CA SER A 141 7.36 -36.73 -18.07
C SER A 141 7.21 -36.26 -16.63
N GLN A 142 7.07 -37.20 -15.70
CA GLN A 142 6.94 -36.90 -14.27
C GLN A 142 8.15 -36.11 -13.75
N GLU A 143 9.34 -36.40 -14.29
CA GLU A 143 10.59 -35.73 -13.95
C GLU A 143 10.61 -34.27 -14.42
N TYR A 144 10.04 -33.98 -15.59
CA TYR A 144 9.89 -32.60 -16.06
C TYR A 144 8.97 -31.81 -15.14
N LEU A 145 7.82 -32.38 -14.75
CA LEU A 145 6.89 -31.73 -13.82
C LEU A 145 7.54 -31.48 -12.45
N ALA A 146 8.29 -32.44 -11.93
CA ALA A 146 9.02 -32.28 -10.67
C ALA A 146 10.07 -31.16 -10.75
N ARG A 147 10.83 -31.07 -11.85
CA ARG A 147 11.80 -29.99 -12.08
C ARG A 147 11.12 -28.63 -12.22
N PHE A 148 10.02 -28.57 -12.95
CA PHE A 148 9.24 -27.33 -13.14
C PHE A 148 8.66 -26.83 -11.82
N GLN A 149 8.07 -27.72 -11.02
CA GLN A 149 7.56 -27.39 -9.69
C GLN A 149 8.68 -26.92 -8.77
N ALA A 150 9.81 -27.63 -8.71
CA ALA A 150 10.95 -27.23 -7.89
C ALA A 150 11.54 -25.86 -8.29
N GLU A 151 11.61 -25.55 -9.58
CA GLU A 151 12.07 -24.24 -10.08
C GLU A 151 11.07 -23.13 -9.75
N ARG A 152 9.77 -23.40 -9.90
CA ARG A 152 8.70 -22.47 -9.49
C ARG A 152 8.78 -22.18 -8.00
N ASP A 153 8.89 -23.21 -7.17
CA ASP A 153 8.93 -23.07 -5.72
C ASP A 153 10.21 -22.36 -5.26
N ARG A 154 11.35 -22.56 -5.95
CA ARG A 154 12.58 -21.77 -5.74
C ARG A 154 12.38 -20.30 -6.08
N ARG A 155 11.67 -19.98 -7.16
CA ARG A 155 11.36 -18.58 -7.53
C ARG A 155 10.44 -17.94 -6.49
N ILE A 156 9.40 -18.65 -6.06
CA ILE A 156 8.49 -18.21 -4.99
C ILE A 156 9.27 -18.03 -3.68
N ALA A 157 10.15 -18.96 -3.30
CA ALA A 157 10.97 -18.84 -2.10
C ALA A 157 11.97 -17.67 -2.16
N ARG A 158 12.52 -17.38 -3.34
CA ARG A 158 13.37 -16.19 -3.57
C ARG A 158 12.58 -14.89 -3.49
N GLN A 159 11.33 -14.88 -3.96
CA GLN A 159 10.44 -13.72 -3.89
C GLN A 159 9.81 -13.52 -2.50
N GLY A 160 9.49 -14.61 -1.80
CA GLY A 160 8.96 -14.64 -0.43
C GLY A 160 10.01 -14.41 0.65
N ARG A 161 11.30 -14.41 0.29
CA ARG A 161 12.38 -13.85 1.12
C ARG A 161 12.42 -12.32 0.97
N THR A 162 11.26 -11.68 1.00
CA THR A 162 11.14 -10.29 1.43
C THR A 162 11.76 -10.24 2.82
N GLN A 163 12.93 -9.62 2.93
CA GLN A 163 13.51 -9.25 4.21
C GLN A 163 12.40 -8.68 5.08
N ASN A 164 12.29 -9.08 6.35
CA ASN A 164 11.34 -8.50 7.30
C ASN A 164 11.55 -6.98 7.30
N HIS A 165 10.76 -6.28 6.49
CA HIS A 165 10.96 -4.88 6.21
C HIS A 165 9.92 -4.15 7.03
N THR A 166 10.31 -3.67 8.21
CA THR A 166 9.43 -2.79 8.97
C THR A 166 9.40 -1.45 8.24
N GLN A 167 8.29 -1.23 7.54
CA GLN A 167 8.02 0.02 6.84
C GLN A 167 7.15 0.91 7.73
N GLU A 168 7.69 2.07 8.11
CA GLU A 168 7.02 3.06 8.94
C GLU A 168 6.82 4.35 8.17
N ARG A 169 5.56 4.75 7.93
CA ARG A 169 5.24 6.07 7.38
C ARG A 169 5.22 7.10 8.50
N ASN A 170 5.93 8.20 8.31
CA ASN A 170 6.00 9.31 9.23
C ASN A 170 5.53 10.60 8.55
N SER A 171 4.87 11.47 9.31
CA SER A 171 4.47 12.79 8.87
C SER A 171 4.81 13.82 9.95
N GLN A 172 5.34 14.97 9.55
CA GLN A 172 5.77 16.01 10.47
C GLN A 172 5.63 17.39 9.83
N TRP A 173 5.15 18.36 10.59
CA TRP A 173 5.25 19.76 10.21
C TRP A 173 6.68 20.25 10.41
N ILE A 174 7.31 20.65 9.32
CA ILE A 174 8.68 21.14 9.28
C ILE A 174 8.67 22.59 8.83
N LYS A 175 9.42 23.44 9.52
CA LYS A 175 9.56 24.85 9.15
C LYS A 175 10.26 24.97 7.81
N SER A 176 9.79 25.91 7.00
CA SER A 176 10.49 26.31 5.80
C SER A 176 11.92 26.76 6.12
N TRP A 177 12.82 26.61 5.15
CA TRP A 177 14.20 27.03 5.33
C TRP A 177 14.32 28.54 5.59
N ASP A 178 13.45 29.36 4.99
CA ASP A 178 13.38 30.81 5.21
C ASP A 178 12.65 31.20 6.53
N GLY A 179 12.06 30.23 7.23
CA GLY A 179 11.36 30.43 8.50
C GLY A 179 10.00 31.14 8.40
N GLY A 180 9.51 31.43 7.20
CA GLY A 180 8.24 32.14 6.97
C GLY A 180 7.00 31.24 6.96
N SER A 181 7.16 29.94 6.67
CA SER A 181 6.05 29.00 6.54
C SER A 181 6.40 27.63 7.13
N SER A 182 5.45 26.69 7.08
CA SER A 182 5.68 25.30 7.48
C SER A 182 5.08 24.37 6.45
N TYR A 183 5.78 23.29 6.16
CA TYR A 183 5.37 22.26 5.22
C TYR A 183 5.07 20.98 5.98
N LEU A 184 3.98 20.31 5.62
CA LEU A 184 3.79 18.93 6.01
C LEU A 184 4.76 18.08 5.19
N ALA A 185 5.73 17.47 5.86
CA ALA A 185 6.68 16.56 5.25
C ALA A 185 6.28 15.13 5.61
N GLU A 186 6.16 14.28 4.59
CA GLU A 186 6.02 12.84 4.77
C GLU A 186 7.29 12.11 4.33
N TRP A 187 7.59 11.01 5.00
CA TRP A 187 8.66 10.09 4.59
C TRP A 187 8.40 8.68 5.10
N VAL A 188 9.13 7.73 4.56
CA VAL A 188 9.11 6.33 4.93
C VAL A 188 10.44 5.98 5.59
N ALA A 189 10.38 5.31 6.74
CA ALA A 189 11.52 4.66 7.36
C ALA A 189 11.42 3.16 7.12
N ILE A 190 12.54 2.58 6.72
CA ILE A 190 12.73 1.21 6.29
C ILE A 190 13.77 0.60 7.21
N ASN A 191 13.39 -0.37 8.04
CA ASN A 191 14.33 -0.99 8.99
C ASN A 191 15.10 0.07 9.79
N ASN A 192 14.37 1.08 10.31
CA ASN A 192 14.92 2.22 11.03
C ASN A 192 15.76 3.23 10.21
N VAL A 193 15.90 3.08 8.90
CA VAL A 193 16.60 4.01 8.02
C VAL A 193 15.59 4.84 7.24
N ILE A 194 15.68 6.17 7.30
CA ILE A 194 14.80 7.04 6.51
C ILE A 194 15.19 6.94 5.03
N ASP A 195 14.24 6.58 4.18
CA ASP A 195 14.40 6.64 2.73
C ASP A 195 14.37 8.10 2.27
N GLY A 196 15.54 8.64 1.93
CA GLY A 196 15.70 10.02 1.46
C GLY A 196 14.93 10.34 0.17
N GLY A 197 14.60 9.34 -0.65
CA GLY A 197 13.79 9.50 -1.85
C GLY A 197 12.30 9.71 -1.55
N SER A 198 11.83 9.19 -0.41
CA SER A 198 10.44 9.33 0.06
C SER A 198 10.13 10.69 0.70
N VAL A 199 11.15 11.42 1.13
CA VAL A 199 11.00 12.67 1.88
C VAL A 199 10.31 13.75 1.03
N CYS A 200 9.22 14.32 1.57
CA CYS A 200 8.41 15.37 0.96
C CYS A 200 7.73 14.97 -0.37
N ARG A 201 7.55 13.67 -0.65
CA ARG A 201 6.87 13.22 -1.88
C ARG A 201 5.37 13.54 -1.92
N ASN A 202 4.79 13.96 -0.80
CA ASN A 202 3.44 14.50 -0.73
C ASN A 202 3.35 15.92 -1.33
N GLN A 203 4.48 16.58 -1.59
CA GLN A 203 4.55 17.83 -2.35
C GLN A 203 4.70 17.53 -3.85
N GLY A 204 4.27 18.46 -4.71
CA GLY A 204 4.40 18.34 -6.16
C GLY A 204 5.87 18.16 -6.58
N TRP A 205 6.21 17.06 -7.25
CA TRP A 205 7.60 16.79 -7.60
C TRP A 205 8.17 17.91 -8.49
N GLY A 206 9.31 18.48 -8.09
CA GLY A 206 9.99 19.54 -8.81
C GLY A 206 9.51 20.95 -8.46
N SER A 207 8.43 21.07 -7.68
CA SER A 207 7.89 22.35 -7.22
C SER A 207 8.83 23.06 -6.24
N VAL A 208 8.57 24.34 -6.00
CA VAL A 208 9.30 25.15 -5.01
C VAL A 208 9.07 24.57 -3.62
N GLU A 209 7.83 24.21 -3.29
CA GLU A 209 7.44 23.61 -2.02
C GLU A 209 8.17 22.29 -1.78
N TYR A 210 8.32 21.45 -2.81
CA TYR A 210 9.10 20.21 -2.70
C TYR A 210 10.56 20.50 -2.32
N ARG A 211 11.22 21.43 -3.01
CA ARG A 211 12.63 21.78 -2.75
C ARG A 211 12.79 22.42 -1.36
N GLU A 212 11.91 23.33 -0.99
CA GLU A 212 11.93 24.00 0.32
C GLU A 212 11.60 23.02 1.46
N CYS A 213 10.63 22.12 1.28
CA CYS A 213 10.32 21.05 2.21
C CYS A 213 11.54 20.16 2.45
N ARG A 214 12.28 19.77 1.41
CA ARG A 214 13.49 18.94 1.56
C ARG A 214 14.63 19.70 2.25
N LYS A 215 14.82 20.99 1.95
CA LYS A 215 15.78 21.84 2.71
C LYS A 215 15.41 21.91 4.19
N GLY A 216 14.14 22.14 4.50
CA GLY A 216 13.62 22.12 5.87
C GLY A 216 13.83 20.75 6.53
N ALA A 217 13.55 19.66 5.82
CA ALA A 217 13.71 18.29 6.32
C ALA A 217 15.16 17.98 6.70
N LYS A 218 16.14 18.47 5.93
CA LYS A 218 17.56 18.34 6.28
C LYS A 218 17.87 18.99 7.63
N VAL A 219 17.32 20.18 7.87
CA VAL A 219 17.48 20.88 9.17
C VAL A 219 16.79 20.09 10.28
N HIS A 220 15.58 19.60 10.04
CA HIS A 220 14.83 18.80 11.00
C HIS A 220 15.58 17.53 11.41
N PHE A 221 16.08 16.75 10.45
CA PHE A 221 16.85 15.54 10.76
C PHE A 221 18.10 15.84 11.58
N ARG A 222 18.77 16.97 11.32
CA ARG A 222 19.91 17.41 12.13
C ARG A 222 19.52 17.76 13.56
N GLU A 223 18.41 18.45 13.75
CA GLU A 223 17.89 18.78 15.07
C GLU A 223 17.47 17.52 15.85
N GLN A 224 16.79 16.60 15.18
CA GLN A 224 16.39 15.32 15.76
C GLN A 224 17.61 14.46 16.12
N CYS A 225 18.62 14.36 15.25
CA CYS A 225 19.87 13.65 15.55
C CYS A 225 20.52 14.20 16.83
N ARG A 226 20.59 15.53 16.99
CA ARG A 226 21.12 16.16 18.21
C ARG A 226 20.27 15.84 19.44
N ALA A 227 18.95 15.98 19.33
CA ALA A 227 18.02 15.72 20.44
C ALA A 227 18.06 14.25 20.90
N TRP A 228 18.04 13.30 19.96
CA TRP A 228 18.11 11.88 20.26
C TRP A 228 19.50 11.45 20.71
N THR A 229 20.58 12.08 20.24
CA THR A 229 21.92 11.86 20.80
C THR A 229 22.00 12.24 22.28
N ALA A 230 21.46 13.42 22.63
CA ALA A 230 21.42 13.85 24.03
C ALA A 230 20.53 12.94 24.89
N ARG A 231 19.37 12.53 24.37
CA ARG A 231 18.46 11.63 25.07
C ARG A 231 19.07 10.24 25.28
N ALA A 232 19.64 9.63 24.24
CA ALA A 232 20.31 8.33 24.33
C ALA A 232 21.48 8.34 25.33
N GLY A 233 22.22 9.44 25.42
CA GLY A 233 23.26 9.59 26.44
C GLY A 233 22.73 9.63 27.88
N LYS A 234 21.51 10.16 28.07
CA LYS A 234 20.86 10.31 29.37
C LYS A 234 20.12 9.05 29.81
N ASP A 235 19.25 8.51 28.97
CA ASP A 235 18.36 7.39 29.32
C ASP A 235 18.97 6.01 29.01
N ARG A 236 19.94 5.96 28.08
CA ARG A 236 20.63 4.75 27.62
C ARG A 236 19.67 3.62 27.19
N SER A 237 18.48 3.97 26.69
CA SER A 237 17.50 2.98 26.24
C SER A 237 17.74 2.56 24.78
N ASP A 238 17.41 1.31 24.44
CA ASP A 238 17.54 0.78 23.08
C ASP A 238 16.73 1.60 22.07
N TRP A 239 15.51 2.02 22.45
CA TRP A 239 14.67 2.88 21.63
C TRP A 239 15.34 4.24 21.34
N SER A 240 15.95 4.87 22.35
CA SER A 240 16.64 6.15 22.14
C SER A 240 17.89 5.99 21.27
N TYR A 241 18.62 4.87 21.37
CA TYR A 241 19.72 4.57 20.44
C TYR A 241 19.22 4.32 19.02
N GLN A 242 18.12 3.59 18.86
CA GLN A 242 17.50 3.32 17.57
C GLN A 242 17.05 4.63 16.90
N MET A 243 16.37 5.52 17.62
CA MET A 243 15.94 6.81 17.09
C MET A 243 17.13 7.76 16.80
N LYS A 244 18.18 7.71 17.62
CA LYS A 244 19.44 8.41 17.34
C LYS A 244 20.02 7.94 16.00
N GLU A 245 20.15 6.63 15.80
CA GLU A 245 20.69 6.06 14.56
C GLU A 245 19.85 6.46 13.35
N ARG A 246 18.52 6.38 13.45
CA ARG A 246 17.58 6.77 12.38
C ARG A 246 17.84 8.18 11.88
N TYR A 247 17.82 9.15 12.80
CA TYR A 247 17.94 10.56 12.42
C TYR A 247 19.37 10.97 12.12
N CYS A 248 20.39 10.39 12.76
CA CYS A 248 21.78 10.72 12.46
C CYS A 248 22.25 10.11 11.12
N THR A 249 21.75 8.93 10.76
CA THR A 249 21.97 8.37 9.42
C THR A 249 21.29 9.26 8.38
N ALA A 250 20.03 9.65 8.60
CA ALA A 250 19.35 10.59 7.71
C ALA A 250 20.06 11.95 7.63
N GLU A 251 20.56 12.48 8.74
CA GLU A 251 21.32 13.74 8.77
C GLU A 251 22.56 13.66 7.89
N SER A 252 23.28 12.55 7.90
CA SER A 252 24.52 12.40 7.14
C SER A 252 24.30 12.04 5.68
N SER A 253 23.34 11.17 5.36
CA SER A 253 23.12 10.64 4.01
C SER A 253 22.14 11.43 3.15
N PHE A 254 21.17 12.14 3.77
CA PHE A 254 20.11 12.83 3.03
C PHE A 254 20.64 14.06 2.28
N SER A 255 20.47 14.09 0.96
CA SER A 255 20.71 15.27 0.12
C SER A 255 19.39 15.99 -0.17
N PRO A 256 19.21 17.26 0.23
CA PRO A 256 17.98 18.00 -0.06
C PRO A 256 17.78 18.31 -1.54
N MET A 257 18.83 18.18 -2.37
CA MET A 257 18.76 18.42 -3.82
C MET A 257 18.44 17.16 -4.64
N GLY A 258 18.56 15.98 -4.03
CA GLY A 258 18.50 14.69 -4.71
C GLY A 258 19.79 13.94 -4.46
#